data_AF-A0A142VA65-F1
#
_entry.id   AF-A0A142VA65-F1
#
_cell.length_a   1.000
_cell.length_b   1.000
_cell.length_c   1.000
_cell.angle_alpha   90.00
_cell.angle_beta   90.00
_cell.angle_gamma   90.00
#
_symmetry.space_group_name_H-M   'P 1'
#
loop_
_entity.id
_entity.type
_entity.pdbx_description
1 polymer ?
#
loop_
_entity_poly.entity_id
_entity_poly.type
_entity_poly.pdbx_seq_one_letter_code
_entity_poly.pdbx_strand_id
1 'polypeptide(L)'
;MTNGKKAFGTMIARNGNTIAELTTINGPAMTADTIEMTNHQSSDDFREFIQGLKDAGEIALEGNFIPGDSDGQIGLNTDFLNGIVQSFVITFPGNIATWTFSGIVTRIETQAPFDGKLAFMATIKVTGKPALGISLSTGLTTPFFVISESAVITPDPANDDYTYVATVLTGVTSVTVTPTASAGVITVNGNVVATGEASSAIALGAAGSVTVITIVVTETNKAPKTYTIYLSRAAS
;
A
#
# COMPACT_ATOMS: atom_id res chain seq x y z
N MET A 1 19.49 -12.14 7.20
CA MET A 1 19.26 -10.69 7.42
C MET A 1 17.77 -10.51 7.69
N THR A 2 17.38 -9.66 8.66
CA THR A 2 15.96 -9.51 9.03
C THR A 2 15.27 -8.53 8.09
N ASN A 3 14.12 -8.93 7.54
CA ASN A 3 13.22 -8.06 6.78
C ASN A 3 12.28 -7.26 7.71
N GLY A 4 12.41 -7.43 9.04
CA GLY A 4 11.59 -6.73 10.02
C GLY A 4 11.81 -5.22 9.99
N LYS A 5 10.71 -4.46 10.00
CA LYS A 5 10.71 -2.99 10.11
C LYS A 5 10.37 -2.59 11.55
N LYS A 6 10.96 -1.49 12.02
CA LYS A 6 10.62 -0.91 13.33
C LYS A 6 9.18 -0.38 13.28
N ALA A 7 8.39 -0.60 14.34
CA ALA A 7 7.03 -0.07 14.46
C ALA A 7 6.96 1.40 14.90
N PHE A 8 8.10 1.99 15.28
CA PHE A 8 8.18 3.39 15.71
C PHE A 8 7.77 4.35 14.58
N GLY A 9 6.81 5.24 14.87
CA GLY A 9 6.19 6.14 13.88
C GLY A 9 4.86 5.64 13.33
N THR A 10 4.31 4.53 13.84
CA THR A 10 2.94 4.11 13.54
C THR A 10 1.98 5.14 14.12
N MET A 11 1.00 5.58 13.34
CA MET A 11 -0.05 6.50 13.77
C MET A 11 -1.42 5.91 13.49
N ILE A 12 -2.44 6.36 14.22
CA ILE A 12 -3.84 6.07 13.91
C ILE A 12 -4.61 7.38 13.87
N ALA A 13 -5.42 7.55 12.84
CA ALA A 13 -6.28 8.70 12.65
C ALA A 13 -7.76 8.31 12.77
N ARG A 14 -8.51 9.11 13.55
CA ARG A 14 -9.96 9.07 13.71
C ARG A 14 -10.58 10.16 12.85
N ASN A 15 -11.42 9.82 11.88
CA ASN A 15 -12.01 10.78 10.94
C ASN A 15 -10.98 11.69 10.22
N GLY A 16 -9.76 11.18 10.00
CA GLY A 16 -8.64 11.97 9.46
C GLY A 16 -7.82 12.76 10.50
N ASN A 17 -8.28 12.83 11.76
CA ASN A 17 -7.54 13.48 12.84
C ASN A 17 -6.65 12.47 13.56
N THR A 18 -5.35 12.73 13.63
CA THR A 18 -4.39 11.82 14.27
C THR A 18 -4.59 11.82 15.79
N ILE A 19 -4.65 10.64 16.39
CA ILE A 19 -4.69 10.50 17.86
C ILE A 19 -3.27 10.65 18.40
N ALA A 20 -3.08 11.62 19.29
CA ALA A 20 -1.75 12.02 19.74
C ALA A 20 -1.14 11.04 20.76
N GLU A 21 0.20 11.00 20.77
CA GLU A 21 1.07 10.35 21.76
C GLU A 21 0.71 8.91 22.17
N LEU A 22 0.39 8.07 21.18
CA LEU A 22 0.22 6.63 21.42
C LEU A 22 1.58 5.92 21.52
N THR A 23 1.70 5.06 22.52
CA THR A 23 2.84 4.15 22.74
C THR A 23 2.59 2.77 22.17
N THR A 24 1.33 2.34 22.08
CA THR A 24 0.93 1.02 21.56
C THR A 24 -0.28 1.18 20.64
N ILE A 25 -0.20 0.59 19.45
CA ILE A 25 -1.30 0.51 18.48
C ILE A 25 -1.35 -0.93 17.97
N ASN A 26 -2.39 -1.67 18.35
CA ASN A 26 -2.60 -3.03 17.85
C ASN A 26 -3.22 -3.01 16.45
N GLY A 27 -3.04 -4.10 15.70
CA GLY A 27 -3.74 -4.33 14.42
C GLY A 27 -5.03 -5.13 14.61
N PRO A 28 -5.90 -5.21 13.58
CA PRO A 28 -7.10 -6.03 13.62
C PRO A 28 -6.78 -7.51 13.87
N ALA A 29 -7.44 -8.12 14.85
CA ALA A 29 -7.31 -9.54 15.18
C ALA A 29 -8.51 -10.32 14.64
N MET A 30 -8.47 -10.64 13.35
CA MET A 30 -9.63 -11.22 12.66
C MET A 30 -9.85 -12.68 13.06
N THR A 31 -11.10 -13.01 13.35
CA THR A 31 -11.58 -14.37 13.61
C THR A 31 -12.80 -14.68 12.74
N ALA A 32 -13.10 -15.96 12.55
CA ALA A 32 -14.29 -16.38 11.83
C ALA A 32 -14.89 -17.60 12.50
N ASP A 33 -16.22 -17.63 12.55
CA ASP A 33 -16.95 -18.79 13.04
C ASP A 33 -16.72 -19.99 12.10
N THR A 34 -16.84 -21.19 12.64
CA THR A 34 -16.84 -22.43 11.85
C THR A 34 -18.22 -23.06 11.94
N ILE A 35 -18.75 -23.50 10.80
CA ILE A 35 -19.99 -24.25 10.74
C ILE A 35 -19.62 -25.66 10.30
N GLU A 36 -19.84 -26.62 11.19
CA GLU A 36 -19.58 -28.03 10.90
C GLU A 36 -20.63 -28.57 9.91
N MET A 37 -20.14 -29.26 8.87
CA MET A 37 -20.93 -29.82 7.77
C MET A 37 -20.70 -31.33 7.61
N THR A 38 -20.11 -31.97 8.63
CA THR A 38 -19.86 -33.41 8.67
C THR A 38 -21.15 -34.19 8.39
N ASN A 39 -21.09 -35.14 7.47
CA ASN A 39 -22.22 -35.98 7.08
C ASN A 39 -21.83 -37.47 7.09
N HIS A 40 -22.80 -38.37 6.90
CA HIS A 40 -22.54 -39.83 6.92
C HIS A 40 -21.63 -40.33 5.81
N GLN A 41 -21.36 -39.51 4.79
CA GLN A 41 -20.44 -39.80 3.70
C GLN A 41 -19.09 -39.08 3.86
N SER A 42 -18.90 -38.30 4.94
CA SER A 42 -17.60 -37.72 5.27
C SER A 42 -16.60 -38.85 5.50
N SER A 43 -15.55 -38.87 4.70
CA SER A 43 -14.60 -39.97 4.66
C SER A 43 -13.65 -39.93 5.86
N ASP A 44 -13.20 -41.11 6.27
CA ASP A 44 -12.09 -41.30 7.21
C ASP A 44 -12.30 -40.63 8.59
N ASP A 45 -13.56 -40.48 9.03
CA ASP A 45 -13.96 -39.88 10.32
C ASP A 45 -13.46 -38.43 10.53
N PHE A 46 -13.17 -37.70 9.45
CA PHE A 46 -12.80 -36.27 9.55
C PHE A 46 -14.03 -35.37 9.58
N ARG A 47 -13.98 -34.36 10.45
CA ARG A 47 -14.96 -33.28 10.45
C ARG A 47 -14.75 -32.35 9.26
N GLU A 48 -15.84 -31.95 8.62
CA GLU A 48 -15.83 -30.97 7.53
C GLU A 48 -16.42 -29.65 8.02
N PHE A 49 -15.88 -28.52 7.58
CA PHE A 49 -16.31 -27.20 8.02
C PHE A 49 -16.40 -26.21 6.86
N ILE A 50 -17.38 -25.30 6.93
CA ILE A 50 -17.41 -24.07 6.13
C ILE A 50 -17.21 -22.84 7.03
N GLN A 51 -16.68 -21.76 6.48
CA GLN A 51 -16.44 -20.52 7.22
C GLN A 51 -17.74 -19.71 7.40
N GLY A 52 -18.06 -19.36 8.63
CA GLY A 52 -19.21 -18.56 9.02
C GLY A 52 -18.95 -17.04 8.99
N LEU A 53 -19.63 -16.31 9.87
CA LEU A 53 -19.46 -14.86 10.01
C LEU A 53 -18.05 -14.52 10.51
N LYS A 54 -17.55 -13.36 10.09
CA LYS A 54 -16.22 -12.87 10.44
C LYS A 54 -16.34 -11.73 11.45
N ASP A 55 -15.50 -11.77 12.47
CA ASP A 55 -15.31 -10.68 13.42
C ASP A 55 -13.90 -10.11 13.22
N ALA A 56 -13.81 -8.82 12.91
CA ALA A 56 -12.54 -8.15 12.66
C ALA A 56 -11.75 -7.85 13.95
N GLY A 57 -12.30 -8.22 15.11
CA GLY A 57 -11.67 -8.09 16.42
C GLY A 57 -11.73 -6.66 16.96
N GLU A 58 -10.79 -6.37 17.84
CA GLU A 58 -10.68 -5.06 18.51
C GLU A 58 -9.28 -4.49 18.34
N ILE A 59 -9.20 -3.16 18.29
CA ILE A 59 -7.97 -2.40 18.28
C ILE A 59 -7.76 -1.82 19.68
N ALA A 60 -6.71 -2.26 20.35
CA ALA A 60 -6.26 -1.67 21.61
C ALA A 60 -5.24 -0.57 21.34
N LEU A 61 -5.46 0.58 21.98
CA LEU A 61 -4.60 1.75 21.96
C LEU A 61 -4.12 2.04 23.38
N GLU A 62 -2.83 2.37 23.51
CA GLU A 62 -2.25 2.86 24.77
C GLU A 62 -1.36 4.05 24.44
N GLY A 63 -1.34 5.06 25.32
CA GLY A 63 -0.58 6.28 25.09
C GLY A 63 -0.44 7.15 26.32
N ASN A 64 0.11 8.34 26.13
CA ASN A 64 0.08 9.40 27.12
C ASN A 64 -1.23 10.18 26.98
N PHE A 65 -1.82 10.58 28.11
CA PHE A 65 -3.03 11.39 28.06
C PHE A 65 -2.70 12.83 27.69
N ILE A 66 -3.32 13.34 26.63
CA ILE A 66 -3.12 14.70 26.10
C ILE A 66 -4.45 15.47 26.15
N PRO A 67 -4.67 16.30 27.19
CA PRO A 67 -5.91 17.08 27.34
C PRO A 67 -6.17 18.06 26.19
N GLY A 68 -5.13 18.44 25.43
CA GLY A 68 -5.24 19.36 24.30
C GLY A 68 -5.61 18.70 22.97
N ASP A 69 -5.69 17.37 22.90
CA ASP A 69 -6.03 16.64 21.67
C ASP A 69 -7.56 16.57 21.47
N SER A 70 -8.13 17.70 21.02
CA SER A 70 -9.57 17.91 20.85
C SER A 70 -10.23 16.92 19.89
N ASP A 71 -9.56 16.63 18.77
CA ASP A 71 -10.14 15.86 17.67
C ASP A 71 -9.70 14.38 17.66
N GLY A 72 -8.59 14.06 18.36
CA GLY A 72 -8.10 12.70 18.59
C GLY A 72 -8.67 12.08 19.87
N GLN A 73 -7.97 12.20 21.01
CA GLN A 73 -8.37 11.57 22.29
C GLN A 73 -9.74 12.04 22.80
N ILE A 74 -10.03 13.35 22.77
CA ILE A 74 -11.36 13.87 23.15
C ILE A 74 -12.43 13.47 22.13
N GLY A 75 -12.06 13.42 20.85
CA GLY A 75 -12.92 12.91 19.78
C GLY A 75 -13.34 11.45 20.00
N LEU A 76 -12.42 10.58 20.42
CA LEU A 76 -12.73 9.20 20.80
C LEU A 76 -13.74 9.13 21.95
N ASN A 77 -13.59 9.99 22.96
CA ASN A 77 -14.55 10.06 24.07
C ASN A 77 -15.93 10.52 23.61
N THR A 78 -15.96 11.44 22.65
CA THR A 78 -17.21 11.90 22.04
C THR A 78 -17.90 10.77 21.27
N ASP A 79 -17.16 9.96 20.52
CA ASP A 79 -17.71 8.78 19.83
C ASP A 79 -18.23 7.74 20.80
N PHE A 80 -17.49 7.48 21.88
CA PHE A 80 -17.89 6.53 22.92
C PHE A 80 -19.24 6.94 23.55
N LEU A 81 -19.35 8.20 23.99
CA LEU A 81 -20.56 8.71 24.66
C LEU A 81 -21.78 8.72 23.73
N ASN A 82 -21.57 8.96 22.43
CA ASN A 82 -22.65 9.05 21.44
C ASN A 82 -22.89 7.75 20.67
N GLY A 83 -22.09 6.70 20.90
CA GLY A 83 -22.18 5.43 20.16
C GLY A 83 -21.94 5.56 18.66
N ILE A 84 -21.08 6.49 18.24
CA ILE A 84 -20.85 6.79 16.82
C ILE A 84 -19.94 5.72 16.19
N VAL A 85 -20.37 5.18 15.04
CA VAL A 85 -19.50 4.41 14.16
C VAL A 85 -18.59 5.37 13.41
N GLN A 86 -17.28 5.27 13.66
CA GLN A 86 -16.29 6.18 13.10
C GLN A 86 -15.31 5.46 12.18
N SER A 87 -14.81 6.19 11.18
CA SER A 87 -13.73 5.73 10.29
C SER A 87 -12.36 5.93 10.94
N PHE A 88 -11.52 4.90 10.86
CA PHE A 88 -10.17 4.85 11.39
C PHE A 88 -9.16 4.42 10.33
N VAL A 89 -7.98 5.03 10.36
CA VAL A 89 -6.84 4.67 9.50
C VAL A 89 -5.60 4.50 10.36
N ILE A 90 -5.03 3.29 10.42
CA ILE A 90 -3.70 3.04 10.98
C ILE A 90 -2.69 3.16 9.84
N THR A 91 -1.68 4.02 10.00
CA THR A 91 -0.59 4.21 9.03
C THR A 91 0.70 3.72 9.65
N PHE A 92 1.30 2.70 9.02
CA PHE A 92 2.60 2.19 9.44
C PHE A 92 3.74 3.13 9.05
N PRO A 93 4.91 3.07 9.73
CA PRO A 93 6.02 3.99 9.49
C PRO A 93 6.49 3.98 8.04
N GLY A 94 6.78 5.16 7.51
CA GLY A 94 7.18 5.32 6.10
C GLY A 94 6.03 5.13 5.10
N ASN A 95 4.78 5.06 5.57
CA ASN A 95 3.59 4.83 4.76
C ASN A 95 3.63 3.50 3.97
N ILE A 96 4.34 2.49 4.49
CA ILE A 96 4.49 1.17 3.84
C ILE A 96 3.16 0.46 3.64
N ALA A 97 2.24 0.65 4.58
CA ALA A 97 0.93 0.04 4.57
C ALA A 97 -0.02 0.84 5.45
N THR A 98 -1.31 0.71 5.16
CA THR A 98 -2.40 1.34 5.92
C THR A 98 -3.49 0.33 6.20
N TRP A 99 -4.00 0.29 7.43
CA TRP A 99 -5.27 -0.36 7.72
C TRP A 99 -6.38 0.70 7.72
N THR A 100 -7.42 0.49 6.93
CA THR A 100 -8.64 1.30 6.94
C THR A 100 -9.79 0.46 7.45
N PHE A 101 -10.53 0.96 8.44
CA PHE A 101 -11.68 0.26 9.00
C PHE A 101 -12.68 1.22 9.63
N SER A 102 -13.91 0.76 9.84
CA SER A 102 -14.89 1.44 10.66
C SER A 102 -14.98 0.74 12.01
N GLY A 103 -15.29 1.47 13.08
CA GLY A 103 -15.38 0.89 14.41
C GLY A 103 -16.19 1.76 15.37
N ILE A 104 -16.57 1.17 16.48
CA ILE A 104 -17.12 1.88 17.64
C ILE A 104 -16.11 1.82 18.77
N VAL A 105 -16.00 2.89 19.54
CA VAL A 105 -15.18 2.87 20.76
C VAL A 105 -15.96 2.11 21.84
N THR A 106 -15.35 1.10 22.44
CA THR A 106 -15.97 0.26 23.49
C THR A 106 -15.35 0.45 24.86
N ARG A 107 -14.16 1.06 24.92
CA ARG A 107 -13.49 1.40 26.18
C ARG A 107 -12.67 2.67 26.02
N ILE A 108 -12.74 3.53 27.03
CA ILE A 108 -11.80 4.64 27.26
C ILE A 108 -11.46 4.66 28.74
N GLU A 109 -10.18 4.81 29.05
CA GLU A 109 -9.67 4.86 30.42
C GLU A 109 -8.49 5.82 30.50
N THR A 110 -8.37 6.51 31.63
CA THR A 110 -7.19 7.29 31.99
C THR A 110 -6.64 6.82 33.33
N GLN A 111 -5.31 6.76 33.46
CA GLN A 111 -4.65 6.39 34.71
C GLN A 111 -3.66 7.46 35.14
N ALA A 112 -3.66 7.79 36.43
CA ALA A 112 -2.84 8.85 37.03
C ALA A 112 -2.15 8.38 38.34
N PRO A 113 -1.22 7.42 38.28
CA PRO A 113 -0.47 6.97 39.45
C PRO A 113 0.42 8.11 40.00
N PHE A 114 0.65 8.12 41.33
CA PHE A 114 1.45 9.17 41.99
C PHE A 114 2.94 9.17 41.59
N ASP A 115 3.45 8.02 41.13
CA ASP A 115 4.82 7.81 40.68
C ASP A 115 4.82 7.18 39.27
N GLY A 116 4.16 7.85 38.34
CA GLY A 116 4.10 7.40 36.95
C GLY A 116 3.50 8.44 36.02
N LYS A 117 3.29 8.04 34.76
CA LYS A 117 2.76 8.91 33.71
C LYS A 117 1.24 8.96 33.74
N LEU A 118 0.67 10.07 33.24
CA LEU A 118 -0.74 10.10 32.85
C LEU A 118 -0.92 9.24 31.60
N ALA A 119 -1.61 8.10 31.74
CA ALA A 119 -1.84 7.16 30.66
C ALA A 119 -3.24 7.33 30.07
N PHE A 120 -3.35 7.11 28.77
CA PHE A 120 -4.58 7.00 28.02
C PHE A 120 -4.69 5.59 27.44
N MET A 121 -5.85 4.96 27.58
CA MET A 121 -6.14 3.67 26.97
C MET A 121 -7.49 3.74 26.26
N ALA A 122 -7.57 3.15 25.07
CA ALA A 122 -8.83 3.01 24.34
C ALA A 122 -8.94 1.65 23.68
N THR A 123 -10.17 1.20 23.46
CA THR A 123 -10.46 -0.02 22.70
C THR A 123 -11.54 0.28 21.67
N ILE A 124 -11.27 -0.10 20.42
CA ILE A 124 -12.16 0.11 19.29
C ILE A 124 -12.60 -1.25 18.76
N LYS A 125 -13.90 -1.55 18.84
CA LYS A 125 -14.47 -2.73 18.19
C LYS A 125 -14.67 -2.45 16.72
N VAL A 126 -14.00 -3.23 15.87
CA VAL A 126 -14.07 -3.06 14.41
C VAL A 126 -15.43 -3.54 13.93
N THR A 127 -16.07 -2.74 13.07
CA THR A 127 -17.31 -3.10 12.38
C THR A 127 -17.11 -3.07 10.87
N GLY A 128 -17.68 -4.05 10.19
CA GLY A 128 -17.47 -4.25 8.75
C GLY A 128 -16.10 -4.85 8.43
N LYS A 129 -15.74 -4.77 7.14
CA LYS A 129 -14.52 -5.38 6.59
C LYS A 129 -13.34 -4.39 6.70
N PRO A 130 -12.33 -4.63 7.54
CA PRO A 130 -11.09 -3.88 7.49
C PRO A 130 -10.34 -4.15 6.18
N ALA A 131 -9.67 -3.13 5.66
CA ALA A 131 -8.87 -3.20 4.44
C ALA A 131 -7.40 -2.87 4.74
N LEU A 132 -6.49 -3.74 4.31
CA LEU A 132 -5.05 -3.47 4.30
C LEU A 132 -4.65 -2.95 2.91
N GLY A 133 -4.23 -1.69 2.87
CA GLY A 133 -3.62 -1.06 1.71
C GLY A 133 -2.09 -1.02 1.81
N ILE A 134 -1.43 -0.93 0.67
CA ILE A 134 -0.02 -0.55 0.57
C ILE A 134 0.08 0.77 -0.19
N SER A 135 1.04 1.62 0.16
CA SER A 135 1.31 2.80 -0.66
C SER A 135 2.05 2.37 -1.92
N LEU A 136 1.48 2.68 -3.08
CA LEU A 136 2.15 2.51 -4.38
C LEU A 136 3.07 3.71 -4.64
N SER A 137 4.21 3.47 -5.28
CA SER A 137 5.07 4.54 -5.80
C SER A 137 4.24 5.45 -6.70
N THR A 138 4.54 6.74 -6.71
CA THR A 138 3.91 7.74 -7.58
C THR A 138 4.07 7.30 -9.04
N GLY A 139 5.27 6.83 -9.37
CA GLY A 139 5.61 6.29 -10.68
C GLY A 139 6.30 7.31 -11.57
N LEU A 140 6.22 7.08 -12.88
CA LEU A 140 6.64 8.05 -13.88
C LEU A 140 5.72 9.27 -13.85
N THR A 141 6.30 10.44 -14.09
CA THR A 141 5.61 11.73 -14.13
C THR A 141 5.98 12.45 -15.41
N THR A 142 5.11 13.31 -15.93
CA THR A 142 5.31 14.07 -17.18
C THR A 142 6.75 14.61 -17.33
N PRO A 143 7.44 14.34 -18.45
CA PRO A 143 6.97 13.73 -19.70
C PRO A 143 6.89 12.18 -19.72
N PHE A 144 6.86 11.52 -18.56
CA PHE A 144 6.81 10.06 -18.38
C PHE A 144 8.05 9.34 -18.89
N PHE A 145 8.12 9.04 -20.18
CA PHE A 145 9.32 8.47 -20.79
C PHE A 145 9.36 8.81 -22.27
N VAL A 146 10.58 8.90 -22.80
CA VAL A 146 10.85 9.07 -24.23
C VAL A 146 11.69 7.89 -24.70
N ILE A 147 11.42 7.40 -25.91
CA ILE A 147 12.25 6.39 -26.59
C ILE A 147 12.94 7.09 -27.77
N SER A 148 14.23 6.82 -27.96
CA SER A 148 15.01 7.38 -29.08
C SER A 148 14.51 6.89 -30.45
N GLU A 149 15.14 7.36 -31.53
CA GLU A 149 14.85 6.93 -32.91
C GLU A 149 13.42 7.23 -33.37
N SER A 150 12.81 8.29 -32.83
CA SER A 150 11.45 8.73 -33.16
C SER A 150 10.41 7.62 -33.04
N ALA A 151 10.55 6.76 -32.03
CA ALA A 151 9.59 5.70 -31.77
C ALA A 151 8.18 6.27 -31.56
N VAL A 152 7.19 5.67 -32.22
CA VAL A 152 5.78 6.01 -32.02
C VAL A 152 5.24 5.16 -30.89
N ILE A 153 4.68 5.79 -29.86
CA ILE A 153 4.20 5.12 -28.65
C ILE A 153 2.67 5.18 -28.62
N THR A 154 2.02 4.08 -28.25
CA THR A 154 0.57 4.00 -28.11
C THR A 154 0.18 3.14 -26.91
N PRO A 155 -0.70 3.60 -26.01
CA PRO A 155 -1.26 4.96 -25.94
C PRO A 155 -0.18 6.03 -25.68
N ASP A 156 -0.53 7.31 -25.88
CA ASP A 156 0.35 8.41 -25.46
C ASP A 156 0.61 8.30 -23.94
N PRO A 157 1.87 8.34 -23.45
CA PRO A 157 2.15 8.16 -22.04
C PRO A 157 1.37 9.13 -21.14
N ALA A 158 0.46 8.56 -20.34
CA ALA A 158 -0.35 9.28 -19.37
C ALA A 158 -0.28 8.62 -17.98
N ASN A 159 -0.86 9.31 -16.99
CA ASN A 159 -1.05 8.73 -15.67
C ASN A 159 -1.99 7.52 -15.76
N ASP A 160 -1.68 6.49 -14.97
CA ASP A 160 -2.43 5.24 -14.86
C ASP A 160 -2.42 4.31 -16.09
N ASP A 161 -1.61 4.62 -17.10
CA ASP A 161 -1.21 3.66 -18.13
C ASP A 161 0.06 2.91 -17.71
N TYR A 162 0.07 1.60 -17.93
CA TYR A 162 1.16 0.71 -17.50
C TYR A 162 1.66 -0.23 -18.59
N THR A 163 0.99 -0.24 -19.75
CA THR A 163 1.36 -1.07 -20.90
C THR A 163 1.31 -0.24 -22.17
N TYR A 164 2.38 -0.28 -22.94
CA TYR A 164 2.53 0.48 -24.18
C TYR A 164 3.00 -0.41 -25.31
N VAL A 165 2.61 -0.07 -26.52
CA VAL A 165 3.24 -0.55 -27.74
C VAL A 165 4.06 0.59 -28.30
N ALA A 166 5.33 0.33 -28.60
CA ALA A 166 6.20 1.29 -29.27
C ALA A 166 6.62 0.71 -30.62
N THR A 167 6.68 1.52 -31.67
CA THR A 167 7.12 1.07 -32.99
C THR A 167 8.31 1.88 -33.49
N VAL A 168 9.33 1.19 -34.01
CA VAL A 168 10.50 1.80 -34.65
C VAL A 168 10.70 1.29 -36.08
N LEU A 169 11.42 2.06 -36.89
CA LEU A 169 11.72 1.69 -38.28
C LEU A 169 12.62 0.44 -38.36
N THR A 170 12.57 -0.27 -39.49
CA THR A 170 13.30 -1.53 -39.71
C THR A 170 14.82 -1.39 -39.54
N GLY A 171 15.40 -0.22 -39.84
CA GLY A 171 16.84 0.06 -39.71
C GLY A 171 17.33 0.24 -38.26
N VAL A 172 16.43 0.42 -37.28
CA VAL A 172 16.80 0.66 -35.89
C VAL A 172 17.20 -0.66 -35.23
N THR A 173 18.46 -0.77 -34.81
CA THR A 173 19.01 -1.97 -34.16
C THR A 173 19.11 -1.84 -32.64
N SER A 174 19.03 -0.62 -32.11
CA SER A 174 19.01 -0.34 -30.68
C SER A 174 18.27 0.95 -30.37
N VAL A 175 17.73 1.06 -29.17
CA VAL A 175 17.11 2.29 -28.65
C VAL A 175 17.61 2.62 -27.25
N THR A 176 17.45 3.87 -26.83
CA THR A 176 17.58 4.28 -25.43
C THR A 176 16.23 4.72 -24.90
N VAL A 177 16.01 4.56 -23.60
CA VAL A 177 14.81 5.04 -22.90
C VAL A 177 15.20 6.12 -21.91
N THR A 178 14.53 7.26 -21.96
CA THR A 178 14.72 8.39 -21.05
C THR A 178 13.48 8.52 -20.16
N PRO A 179 13.45 7.85 -18.98
CA PRO A 179 12.32 7.92 -18.07
C PRO A 179 12.38 9.17 -17.19
N THR A 180 11.23 9.66 -16.73
CA THR A 180 11.09 10.79 -15.80
C THR A 180 10.18 10.40 -14.64
N ALA A 181 10.68 10.57 -13.42
CA ALA A 181 9.91 10.47 -12.18
C ALA A 181 10.30 11.62 -11.24
N SER A 182 9.37 12.04 -10.38
CA SER A 182 9.60 13.09 -9.39
C SER A 182 10.35 12.59 -8.14
N ALA A 183 10.28 11.29 -7.87
CA ALA A 183 10.92 10.64 -6.72
C ALA A 183 11.19 9.15 -6.98
N GLY A 184 12.08 8.58 -6.17
CA GLY A 184 12.40 7.16 -6.20
C GLY A 184 13.56 6.79 -7.13
N VAL A 185 13.87 5.50 -7.17
CA VAL A 185 14.88 4.90 -8.05
C VAL A 185 14.17 4.36 -9.28
N ILE A 186 14.65 4.74 -10.46
CA ILE A 186 14.17 4.22 -11.74
C ILE A 186 15.13 3.12 -12.21
N THR A 187 14.58 2.00 -12.67
CA THR A 187 15.34 0.99 -13.40
C THR A 187 14.74 0.75 -14.77
N VAL A 188 15.57 0.59 -15.80
CA VAL A 188 15.18 0.19 -17.15
C VAL A 188 15.84 -1.15 -17.44
N ASN A 189 15.03 -2.19 -17.68
CA ASN A 189 15.48 -3.59 -17.79
C ASN A 189 16.39 -4.03 -16.60
N GLY A 190 16.06 -3.54 -15.40
CA GLY A 190 16.80 -3.84 -14.17
C GLY A 190 18.03 -2.95 -13.92
N ASN A 191 18.49 -2.17 -14.90
CA ASN A 191 19.62 -1.25 -14.72
C ASN A 191 19.14 0.10 -14.20
N VAL A 192 19.81 0.67 -13.19
CA VAL A 192 19.46 1.98 -12.62
C VAL A 192 19.70 3.08 -13.65
N VAL A 193 18.70 3.95 -13.84
CA VAL A 193 18.75 5.10 -14.74
C VAL A 193 18.33 6.34 -13.96
N ALA A 194 19.05 7.45 -14.13
CA ALA A 194 18.68 8.71 -13.48
C ALA A 194 17.45 9.32 -14.17
N THR A 195 16.64 10.06 -13.40
CA THR A 195 15.47 10.75 -13.94
C THR A 195 15.89 11.78 -14.99
N GLY A 196 15.23 11.77 -16.16
CA GLY A 196 15.54 12.66 -17.28
C GLY A 196 16.76 12.26 -18.12
N GLU A 197 17.50 11.22 -17.74
CA GLU A 197 18.69 10.75 -18.46
C GLU A 197 18.39 9.51 -19.31
N ALA A 198 19.09 9.38 -20.42
CA ALA A 198 18.95 8.21 -21.30
C ALA A 198 19.57 6.95 -20.65
N SER A 199 18.88 5.83 -20.78
CA SER A 199 19.41 4.51 -20.43
C SER A 199 20.63 4.14 -21.30
N SER A 200 21.32 3.08 -20.90
CA SER A 200 22.20 2.35 -21.83
C SER A 200 21.43 1.89 -23.07
N ALA A 201 22.14 1.70 -24.18
CA ALA A 201 21.54 1.20 -25.42
C ALA A 201 20.94 -0.21 -25.21
N ILE A 202 19.68 -0.36 -25.60
CA ILE A 202 18.92 -1.62 -25.55
C ILE A 202 18.92 -2.19 -26.97
N ALA A 203 19.62 -3.30 -27.18
CA ALA A 203 19.64 -3.98 -28.47
C ALA A 203 18.26 -4.58 -28.81
N LEU A 204 17.83 -4.41 -30.06
CA LEU A 204 16.59 -4.96 -30.57
C LEU A 204 16.82 -6.30 -31.27
N GLY A 205 15.77 -7.13 -31.29
CA GLY A 205 15.75 -8.35 -32.08
C GLY A 205 15.76 -8.10 -33.59
N ALA A 206 15.55 -9.18 -34.36
CA ALA A 206 15.45 -9.11 -35.83
C ALA A 206 14.32 -8.17 -36.30
N ALA A 207 14.37 -7.72 -37.55
CA ALA A 207 13.26 -6.97 -38.16
C ALA A 207 11.96 -7.79 -38.07
N GLY A 208 10.85 -7.14 -37.71
CA GLY A 208 9.56 -7.79 -37.45
C GLY A 208 9.41 -8.41 -36.06
N SER A 209 10.41 -8.33 -35.18
CA SER A 209 10.34 -8.85 -33.81
C SER A 209 9.88 -7.80 -32.79
N VAL A 210 9.42 -8.28 -31.63
CA VAL A 210 9.04 -7.45 -30.48
C VAL A 210 10.05 -7.65 -29.36
N THR A 211 10.57 -6.55 -28.82
CA THR A 211 11.45 -6.52 -27.64
C THR A 211 10.65 -5.95 -26.46
N VAL A 212 10.64 -6.65 -25.33
CA VAL A 212 9.97 -6.16 -24.11
C VAL A 212 10.95 -5.33 -23.29
N ILE A 213 10.54 -4.10 -22.97
CA ILE A 213 11.28 -3.19 -22.10
C ILE A 213 10.46 -2.92 -20.85
N THR A 214 11.08 -3.05 -19.68
CA THR A 214 10.43 -2.77 -18.40
C THR A 214 11.06 -1.56 -17.73
N ILE A 215 10.24 -0.57 -17.37
CA ILE A 215 10.64 0.54 -16.51
C ILE A 215 10.01 0.30 -15.14
N VAL A 216 10.80 0.32 -14.08
CA VAL A 216 10.31 0.17 -12.70
C VAL A 216 10.72 1.38 -11.88
N VAL A 217 9.74 2.05 -11.28
CA VAL A 217 9.95 3.16 -10.34
C VAL A 217 9.68 2.66 -8.94
N THR A 218 10.69 2.76 -8.07
CA THR A 218 10.62 2.33 -6.68
C THR A 218 10.92 3.51 -5.76
N GLU A 219 9.90 4.00 -5.08
CA GLU A 219 10.09 4.94 -3.96
C GLU A 219 10.37 4.19 -2.66
N THR A 220 11.14 4.82 -1.78
CA THR A 220 11.40 4.27 -0.45
C THR A 220 10.08 4.01 0.26
N ASN A 221 9.94 2.80 0.82
CA ASN A 221 8.77 2.38 1.58
C ASN A 221 7.45 2.34 0.79
N LYS A 222 7.50 2.28 -0.55
CA LYS A 222 6.32 2.09 -1.39
C LYS A 222 6.50 0.87 -2.28
N ALA A 223 5.40 0.24 -2.66
CA ALA A 223 5.43 -0.81 -3.67
C ALA A 223 5.80 -0.20 -5.04
N PRO A 224 6.61 -0.89 -5.85
CA PRO A 224 7.07 -0.36 -7.13
C PRO A 224 5.91 -0.22 -8.13
N LYS A 225 6.03 0.75 -9.04
CA LYS A 225 5.21 0.82 -10.25
C LYS A 225 6.03 0.35 -11.46
N THR A 226 5.44 -0.55 -12.24
CA THR A 226 6.07 -1.14 -13.42
C THR A 226 5.33 -0.73 -14.69
N TYR A 227 6.08 -0.26 -15.67
CA TYR A 227 5.62 0.12 -16.99
C TYR A 227 6.24 -0.86 -18.00
N THR A 228 5.40 -1.50 -18.81
CA THR A 228 5.83 -2.49 -19.80
C THR A 228 5.65 -1.93 -21.19
N ILE A 229 6.73 -1.93 -21.97
CA ILE A 229 6.73 -1.46 -23.35
C ILE A 229 7.02 -2.65 -24.25
N TYR A 230 6.07 -2.97 -25.12
CA TYR A 230 6.24 -3.93 -26.22
C TYR A 230 6.75 -3.17 -27.44
N LEU A 231 8.07 -3.14 -27.62
CA LEU A 231 8.70 -2.40 -28.71
C LEU A 231 8.81 -3.28 -29.96
N SER A 232 7.97 -3.00 -30.95
CA SER A 232 7.94 -3.65 -32.25
C SER A 232 8.90 -2.96 -33.22
N ARG A 233 9.81 -3.74 -33.81
CA ARG A 233 10.67 -3.30 -34.90
C ARG A 233 9.99 -3.64 -36.22
N ALA A 234 9.80 -2.67 -37.11
CA ALA A 234 9.16 -2.90 -38.41
C ALA A 234 9.86 -4.02 -39.21
N ALA A 235 9.09 -4.79 -39.96
CA ALA A 235 9.60 -5.80 -40.87
C ALA A 235 10.32 -5.17 -42.09
N SER A 236 11.19 -5.95 -42.72
CA SER A 236 11.90 -5.60 -43.96
C SER A 236 11.02 -5.71 -45.19
#